data_AF-A0A7W7FKA0-F1
#
_entry.id   AF-A0A7W7FKA0-F1
#
_cell.length_a   1.000
_cell.length_b   1.000
_cell.length_c   1.000
_cell.angle_alpha   90.00
_cell.angle_beta   90.00
_cell.angle_gamma   90.00
#
_symmetry.space_group_name_H-M   'P 1'
#
loop_
_entity.id
_entity.type
_entity.pdbx_description
1 polymer ?
#
loop_
_entity_poly.entity_id
_entity_poly.type
_entity_poly.pdbx_seq_one_letter_code
_entity_poly.pdbx_strand_id
1 'polypeptide(L)'
;MSQRGSALAKRRIRVGAHVWWDAVTSGAFFTRSSLLVSLLIAMTVMAPFQHFDEGGDYFGVLLVGFLGWALLAIALLPAASAERRLRTRRGRAFVVLSAVVVAAIVRPFINEVLFVVFFGVTPIIDDWPSRVVSNVVVWVAGLSIIAMTVRSIELTRGTRARLGQAVATLTHGRQRLARFENDNRAVLEEMIGDLRIEREKMLAGTIDFAAVREYSETVRAASHRLEERAQLNLRLVDAEQPPPAEDTVEVSALTMLRPPPYLLVGIVFLAGALPYAHGMGGFDTALAALLVGLPITLAADIVSRLLGRGRSASARGAAILATWFVAGVLMTVLAHVLVPGDDPSKLVPIISLPLVAVALAACTDAIARAAITSRRLEAVLALVARTLTTKTAEARRPLRNAAHVLHGRVQGRCVLLAAYADEWELSDEQIDTFRSELDEAFESVLWFEAETDSLGREGLVQSNHEDVSELVATWSSVLDVSSEISEAAAVELGDPAISRRVATVINEGFVNAVKHSEAKEVWLSIGVEDGALLVRTWSIGVIEKAPLEPGSASRGIGALGDGARIFQRGDEVVLEVPVPLSTGLTAPVRTLAPRRGSGLFRKASPHSHAG
;
A
#
# COMPACT_ATOMS: atom_id res chain seq x y z
N MET A 1 -23.53 24.21 -4.61
CA MET A 1 -22.16 23.67 -4.84
C MET A 1 -21.14 24.01 -3.75
N SER A 2 -21.21 25.19 -3.09
CA SER A 2 -20.22 25.65 -2.09
C SER A 2 -19.79 24.63 -1.00
N GLN A 3 -20.73 23.98 -0.30
CA GLN A 3 -20.42 23.08 0.83
C GLN A 3 -19.53 21.87 0.46
N ARG A 4 -19.66 21.30 -0.75
CA ARG A 4 -18.79 20.19 -1.19
C ARG A 4 -17.34 20.66 -1.44
N GLY A 5 -17.16 21.92 -1.85
CA GLY A 5 -15.83 22.53 -2.03
C GLY A 5 -15.11 22.72 -0.69
N SER A 6 -15.79 23.30 0.30
CA SER A 6 -15.19 23.57 1.62
C SER A 6 -14.83 22.28 2.37
N ALA A 7 -15.66 21.24 2.28
CA ALA A 7 -15.36 19.93 2.88
C ALA A 7 -14.10 19.27 2.27
N LEU A 8 -13.93 19.34 0.93
CA LEU A 8 -12.74 18.83 0.25
C LEU A 8 -11.48 19.64 0.59
N ALA A 9 -11.59 20.97 0.72
CA ALA A 9 -10.49 21.82 1.14
C ALA A 9 -10.04 21.52 2.58
N LYS A 10 -10.98 21.50 3.54
CA LYS A 10 -10.72 21.13 4.95
C LYS A 10 -10.06 19.75 5.06
N ARG A 11 -10.52 18.76 4.28
CA ARG A 11 -9.94 17.41 4.24
C ARG A 11 -8.50 17.40 3.70
N ARG A 12 -8.17 18.22 2.70
CA ARG A 12 -6.80 18.35 2.17
C ARG A 12 -5.86 19.03 3.17
N ILE A 13 -6.30 20.11 3.80
CA ILE A 13 -5.53 20.83 4.83
C ILE A 13 -5.24 19.91 6.02
N ARG A 14 -6.25 19.20 6.54
CA ARG A 14 -6.06 18.23 7.64
C ARG A 14 -5.02 17.17 7.26
N VAL A 15 -5.09 16.59 6.06
CA VAL A 15 -4.12 15.59 5.58
C VAL A 15 -2.71 16.19 5.46
N GLY A 16 -2.56 17.38 4.89
CA GLY A 16 -1.26 18.06 4.77
C GLY A 16 -0.62 18.31 6.13
N ALA A 17 -1.38 18.83 7.09
CA ALA A 17 -0.92 19.05 8.46
C ALA A 17 -0.51 17.75 9.17
N HIS A 18 -1.18 16.62 8.90
CA HIS A 18 -0.79 15.31 9.45
C HIS A 18 0.53 14.81 8.85
N VAL A 19 0.71 14.91 7.53
CA VAL A 19 1.98 14.51 6.87
C VAL A 19 3.14 15.39 7.33
N TRP A 20 2.89 16.70 7.51
CA TRP A 20 3.87 17.62 8.08
C TRP A 20 4.24 17.26 9.53
N TRP A 21 3.25 17.02 10.39
CA TRP A 21 3.49 16.65 11.79
C TRP A 21 4.24 15.31 11.92
N ASP A 22 3.95 14.33 11.07
CA ASP A 22 4.70 13.08 11.00
C ASP A 22 6.15 13.31 10.52
N ALA A 23 6.37 14.17 9.52
CA ALA A 23 7.72 14.54 9.08
C ALA A 23 8.54 15.23 10.19
N VAL A 24 7.93 16.15 10.94
CA VAL A 24 8.55 16.85 12.09
C VAL A 24 8.85 15.91 13.26
N THR A 25 8.07 14.84 13.44
CA THR A 25 8.21 13.91 14.58
C THR A 25 8.98 12.62 14.28
N SER A 26 9.40 12.40 13.02
CA SER A 26 9.96 11.12 12.56
C SER A 26 11.49 11.05 12.46
N GLY A 27 12.21 12.15 12.26
CA GLY A 27 13.68 12.14 12.02
C GLY A 27 14.11 12.67 10.66
N ALA A 28 13.14 13.03 9.81
CA ALA A 28 13.41 13.40 8.42
C ALA A 28 13.99 14.82 8.24
N PHE A 29 14.04 15.64 9.30
CA PHE A 29 14.52 17.03 9.25
C PHE A 29 16.04 17.16 9.18
N PHE A 30 16.80 16.32 9.89
CA PHE A 30 18.27 16.37 9.92
C PHE A 30 18.90 15.20 9.15
N THR A 31 18.79 15.25 7.82
CA THR A 31 19.25 14.22 6.87
C THR A 31 20.30 14.77 5.90
N ARG A 32 21.05 13.89 5.22
CA ARG A 32 22.00 14.32 4.17
C ARG A 32 21.31 15.10 3.04
N SER A 33 20.07 14.74 2.70
CA SER A 33 19.28 15.44 1.69
C SER A 33 18.83 16.83 2.14
N SER A 34 18.40 17.00 3.40
CA SER A 34 18.07 18.33 3.92
C SER A 34 19.30 19.24 4.03
N LEU A 35 20.47 18.68 4.36
CA LEU A 35 21.74 19.40 4.37
C LEU A 35 22.13 19.92 2.97
N LEU A 36 22.06 19.08 1.94
CA LEU A 36 22.38 19.48 0.56
C LEU A 36 21.43 20.55 0.00
N VAL A 37 20.12 20.43 0.28
CA VAL A 37 19.15 21.43 -0.21
C VAL A 37 19.19 22.71 0.64
N SER A 38 19.50 22.64 1.94
CA SER A 38 19.71 23.85 2.75
C SER A 38 20.95 24.63 2.29
N LEU A 39 22.02 23.95 1.86
CA LEU A 39 23.17 24.57 1.21
C LEU A 39 22.76 25.30 -0.08
N LEU A 40 22.03 24.61 -0.97
CA LEU A 40 21.55 25.22 -2.22
C LEU A 40 20.72 26.47 -1.95
N ILE A 41 19.75 26.41 -1.01
CA ILE A 41 18.90 27.55 -0.62
C ILE A 41 19.75 28.68 -0.03
N ALA A 42 20.71 28.36 0.84
CA ALA A 42 21.57 29.36 1.48
C ALA A 42 22.49 30.10 0.50
N MET A 43 22.96 29.40 -0.54
CA MET A 43 23.86 29.95 -1.57
C MET A 43 23.15 30.68 -2.71
N THR A 44 21.86 30.42 -2.95
CA THR A 44 21.14 30.96 -4.13
C THR A 44 19.97 31.87 -3.78
N VAL A 45 19.09 31.44 -2.87
CA VAL A 45 17.84 32.16 -2.56
C VAL A 45 18.03 33.18 -1.45
N MET A 46 18.95 32.89 -0.53
CA MET A 46 19.13 33.65 0.70
C MET A 46 20.61 34.00 0.94
N ALA A 47 21.38 34.16 -0.14
CA ALA A 47 22.74 34.69 -0.01
C ALA A 47 22.66 36.17 0.42
N PRO A 48 23.67 36.70 1.12
CA PRO A 48 23.69 38.07 1.63
C PRO A 48 23.97 39.12 0.54
N PHE A 49 23.10 39.20 -0.48
CA PHE A 49 23.26 40.08 -1.64
C PHE A 49 23.28 41.58 -1.33
N GLN A 50 22.75 42.00 -0.17
CA GLN A 50 22.71 43.42 0.21
C GLN A 50 24.10 44.07 0.37
N HIS A 51 25.17 43.29 0.47
CA HIS A 51 26.56 43.79 0.54
C HIS A 51 27.28 43.83 -0.82
N PHE A 52 26.57 43.58 -1.93
CA PHE A 52 27.17 43.59 -3.26
C PHE A 52 27.71 44.97 -3.65
N ASP A 53 26.93 46.02 -3.39
CA ASP A 53 27.28 47.40 -3.75
C ASP A 53 28.30 48.04 -2.79
N GLU A 54 28.49 47.50 -1.58
CA GLU A 54 29.44 48.01 -0.57
C GLU A 54 30.86 47.42 -0.69
N GLY A 55 31.20 46.82 -1.83
CA GLY A 55 32.53 46.24 -2.11
C GLY A 55 32.60 44.71 -2.02
N GLY A 56 31.47 44.04 -1.81
CA GLY A 56 31.38 42.58 -1.89
C GLY A 56 31.23 42.10 -3.34
N ASP A 57 32.34 41.75 -4.01
CA ASP A 57 32.27 41.00 -5.27
C ASP A 57 31.41 39.72 -5.09
N TYR A 58 30.83 39.23 -6.19
CA TYR A 58 29.94 38.07 -6.23
C TYR A 58 30.53 36.85 -5.49
N PHE A 59 31.85 36.64 -5.59
CA PHE A 59 32.55 35.60 -4.85
C PHE A 59 32.50 35.79 -3.33
N GLY A 60 32.60 37.03 -2.83
CA GLY A 60 32.50 37.36 -1.40
C GLY A 60 31.12 37.05 -0.83
N VAL A 61 30.06 37.44 -1.54
CA VAL A 61 28.66 37.11 -1.18
C VAL A 61 28.44 35.60 -1.06
N LEU A 62 28.96 34.82 -2.02
CA LEU A 62 28.89 33.36 -1.99
C LEU A 62 29.73 32.76 -0.85
N LEU A 63 30.95 33.26 -0.61
CA LEU A 63 31.82 32.80 0.45
C LEU A 63 31.19 33.01 1.84
N VAL A 64 30.65 34.21 2.11
CA VAL A 64 29.93 34.51 3.35
C VAL A 64 28.69 33.63 3.48
N GLY A 65 27.92 33.45 2.40
CA GLY A 65 26.76 32.56 2.37
C GLY A 65 27.12 31.11 2.73
N PHE A 66 28.24 30.60 2.23
CA PHE A 66 28.75 29.27 2.53
C PHE A 66 29.22 29.14 3.98
N LEU A 67 30.03 30.08 4.47
CA LEU A 67 30.56 30.06 5.83
C LEU A 67 29.44 30.21 6.87
N GLY A 68 28.49 31.12 6.64
CA GLY A 68 27.31 31.29 7.49
C GLY A 68 26.43 30.04 7.53
N TRP A 69 26.24 29.38 6.38
CA TRP A 69 25.59 28.07 6.33
C TRP A 69 26.36 26.98 7.10
N ALA A 70 27.69 26.92 6.95
CA ALA A 70 28.52 25.89 7.59
C ALA A 70 28.51 26.03 9.13
N LEU A 71 28.61 27.26 9.64
CA LEU A 71 28.49 27.56 11.07
C LEU A 71 27.12 27.12 11.63
N LEU A 72 26.03 27.42 10.93
CA LEU A 72 24.68 26.98 11.32
C LEU A 72 24.50 25.47 11.24
N ALA A 73 25.05 24.81 10.21
CA ALA A 73 25.01 23.36 10.08
C ALA A 73 25.73 22.66 11.24
N ILE A 74 26.88 23.19 11.68
CA ILE A 74 27.60 22.74 12.87
C ILE A 74 26.77 23.00 14.15
N ALA A 75 26.20 24.20 14.30
CA ALA A 75 25.37 24.57 15.45
C ALA A 75 24.08 23.74 15.57
N LEU A 76 23.61 23.09 14.49
CA LEU A 76 22.46 22.19 14.47
C LEU A 76 22.80 20.73 14.81
N LEU A 77 24.08 20.34 14.86
CA LEU A 77 24.49 18.97 15.25
C LEU A 77 23.98 18.53 16.64
N PRO A 78 23.99 19.39 17.69
CA PRO A 78 23.38 19.05 18.98
C PRO A 78 21.87 18.80 18.88
N ALA A 79 21.14 19.59 18.09
CA ALA A 79 19.71 19.41 17.86
C ALA A 79 19.42 18.10 17.10
N ALA A 80 20.21 17.76 16.09
CA ALA A 80 20.13 16.49 15.38
C ALA A 80 20.47 15.28 16.27
N SER A 81 21.42 15.43 17.21
CA SER A 81 21.74 14.40 18.21
C SER A 81 20.59 14.24 19.22
N ALA A 82 20.01 15.34 19.69
CA ALA A 82 18.87 15.34 20.60
C ALA A 82 17.59 14.74 19.96
N GLU A 83 17.29 15.08 18.70
CA GLU A 83 16.17 14.50 17.94
C GLU A 83 16.21 12.97 17.91
N ARG A 84 17.42 12.39 17.77
CA ARG A 84 17.66 10.94 17.72
C ARG A 84 17.58 10.26 19.10
N ARG A 85 17.80 11.01 20.18
CA ARG A 85 17.80 10.49 21.57
C ARG A 85 16.43 10.59 22.24
N LEU A 86 15.59 11.54 21.84
CA LEU A 86 14.29 11.79 22.44
C LEU A 86 13.24 10.76 22.01
N ARG A 87 12.68 10.02 22.98
CA ARG A 87 11.59 9.05 22.74
C ARG A 87 10.21 9.70 22.53
N THR A 88 9.99 10.93 23.01
CA THR A 88 8.68 11.58 22.96
C THR A 88 8.47 12.39 21.67
N ARG A 89 7.40 12.09 20.91
CA ARG A 89 7.08 12.82 19.65
C ARG A 89 7.03 14.35 19.86
N ARG A 90 6.38 14.82 20.94
CA ARG A 90 6.27 16.26 21.26
C ARG A 90 7.65 16.90 21.54
N GLY A 91 8.52 16.21 22.28
CA GLY A 91 9.87 16.70 22.58
C GLY A 91 10.74 16.81 21.32
N ARG A 92 10.66 15.81 20.42
CA ARG A 92 11.33 15.86 19.11
C ARG A 92 10.87 17.05 18.28
N ALA A 93 9.55 17.23 18.14
CA ALA A 93 8.98 18.35 17.40
C ALA A 93 9.42 19.72 17.95
N PHE A 94 9.43 19.87 19.28
CA PHE A 94 9.90 21.08 19.93
C PHE A 94 11.38 21.36 19.60
N VAL A 95 12.28 20.38 19.82
CA VAL A 95 13.71 20.55 19.51
C VAL A 95 13.95 20.89 18.03
N VAL A 96 13.30 20.17 17.11
CA VAL A 96 13.46 20.41 15.66
C VAL A 96 12.96 21.80 15.26
N LEU A 97 11.73 22.16 15.63
CA LEU A 97 11.13 23.45 15.24
C LEU A 97 11.85 24.62 15.91
N SER A 98 12.16 24.54 17.20
CA SER A 98 12.92 25.57 17.90
C SER A 98 14.33 25.75 17.32
N ALA A 99 15.04 24.65 17.02
CA ALA A 99 16.38 24.74 16.42
C ALA A 99 16.34 25.36 15.01
N VAL A 100 15.37 24.98 14.17
CA VAL A 100 15.18 25.56 12.83
C VAL A 100 14.82 27.04 12.89
N VAL A 101 13.90 27.43 13.78
CA VAL A 101 13.50 28.84 13.95
C VAL A 101 14.64 29.68 14.51
N VAL A 102 15.35 29.21 15.55
CA VAL A 102 16.52 29.92 16.11
C VAL A 102 17.63 30.06 15.06
N ALA A 103 17.95 29.00 14.32
CA ALA A 103 18.93 29.08 13.23
C ALA A 103 18.52 30.11 12.17
N ALA A 104 17.25 30.15 11.76
CA ALA A 104 16.75 31.11 10.78
C ALA A 104 16.73 32.57 11.31
N ILE A 105 16.48 32.79 12.60
CA ILE A 105 16.56 34.12 13.24
C ILE A 105 18.02 34.59 13.35
N VAL A 106 18.93 33.71 13.74
CA VAL A 106 20.35 34.04 13.95
C VAL A 106 21.11 34.24 12.63
N ARG A 107 20.65 33.62 11.54
CA ARG A 107 21.34 33.59 10.24
C ARG A 107 21.68 34.95 9.63
N PRO A 108 20.77 35.95 9.55
CA PRO A 108 21.11 37.28 9.04
C PRO A 108 22.28 37.91 9.80
N PHE A 109 22.28 37.81 11.14
CA PHE A 109 23.33 38.36 12.00
C PHE A 109 24.68 37.65 11.83
N ILE A 110 24.71 36.33 11.62
CA ILE A 110 25.96 35.62 11.29
C ILE A 110 26.53 36.12 9.96
N ASN A 111 25.70 36.27 8.92
CA ASN A 111 26.15 36.79 7.63
C ASN A 111 26.67 38.23 7.76
N GLU A 112 26.02 39.05 8.57
CA GLU A 112 26.44 40.43 8.89
C GLU A 112 27.83 40.46 9.55
N VAL A 113 28.01 39.71 10.64
CA VAL A 113 29.29 39.62 11.36
C VAL A 113 30.42 39.10 10.47
N LEU A 114 30.14 38.08 9.65
CA LEU A 114 31.12 37.57 8.69
C LEU A 114 31.52 38.62 7.65
N PHE A 115 30.58 39.43 7.15
CA PHE A 115 30.90 40.51 6.22
C PHE A 115 31.78 41.58 6.85
N VAL A 116 31.42 42.07 8.04
CA VAL A 116 32.24 43.03 8.81
C VAL A 116 33.66 42.48 9.06
N VAL A 117 33.77 41.21 9.44
CA VAL A 117 35.07 40.58 9.76
C VAL A 117 35.96 40.33 8.53
N PHE A 118 35.39 39.88 7.41
CA PHE A 118 36.17 39.54 6.21
C PHE A 118 36.43 40.72 5.26
N PHE A 119 35.53 41.71 5.22
CA PHE A 119 35.58 42.80 4.25
C PHE A 119 35.64 44.20 4.87
N GLY A 120 35.49 44.34 6.20
CA GLY A 120 35.60 45.63 6.88
C GLY A 120 34.43 46.60 6.59
N VAL A 121 33.35 46.12 5.99
CA VAL A 121 32.15 46.89 5.64
C VAL A 121 31.35 47.32 6.87
N THR A 122 30.54 48.35 6.72
CA THR A 122 29.60 48.81 7.76
C THR A 122 28.45 47.83 7.94
N PRO A 123 28.03 47.50 9.17
CA PRO A 123 26.90 46.61 9.39
C PRO A 123 25.57 47.28 8.99
N ILE A 124 24.80 46.62 8.14
CA ILE A 124 23.46 47.04 7.72
C ILE A 124 22.44 46.55 8.76
N ILE A 125 22.08 47.45 9.68
CA ILE A 125 21.14 47.17 10.79
C ILE A 125 19.69 47.44 10.37
N ASP A 126 19.48 48.27 9.35
CA ASP A 126 18.14 48.58 8.83
C ASP A 126 17.44 47.35 8.25
N ASP A 127 16.10 47.34 8.36
CA ASP A 127 15.21 46.26 7.88
C ASP A 127 15.51 44.83 8.40
N TRP A 128 16.26 44.69 9.50
CA TRP A 128 16.49 43.37 10.13
C TRP A 128 15.21 42.55 10.41
N PRO A 129 14.02 43.11 10.75
CA PRO A 129 12.83 42.32 10.99
C PRO A 129 12.34 41.59 9.73
N SER A 130 12.35 42.25 8.57
CA SER A 130 11.92 41.65 7.31
C SER A 130 12.90 40.56 6.85
N ARG A 131 14.21 40.79 7.02
CA ARG A 131 15.27 39.80 6.78
C ARG A 131 15.05 38.54 7.65
N VAL A 132 14.73 38.71 8.94
CA VAL A 132 14.42 37.61 9.86
C VAL A 132 13.13 36.87 9.46
N VAL A 133 12.03 37.58 9.20
CA VAL A 133 10.74 36.96 8.80
C VAL A 133 10.89 36.16 7.51
N SER A 134 11.55 36.72 6.49
CA SER A 134 11.82 36.03 5.23
C SER A 134 12.64 34.74 5.45
N ASN A 135 13.73 34.82 6.22
CA ASN A 135 14.56 33.65 6.54
C ASN A 135 13.76 32.56 7.28
N VAL A 136 12.98 32.92 8.30
CA VAL A 136 12.14 31.98 9.05
C VAL A 136 11.14 31.28 8.14
N VAL A 137 10.44 32.01 7.27
CA VAL A 137 9.49 31.42 6.32
C VAL A 137 10.18 30.48 5.34
N VAL A 138 11.28 30.90 4.71
CA VAL A 138 11.99 30.11 3.70
C VAL A 138 12.61 28.85 4.29
N TRP A 139 13.26 28.93 5.47
CA TRP A 139 13.82 27.76 6.15
C TRP A 139 12.74 26.79 6.62
N VAL A 140 11.71 27.28 7.32
CA VAL A 140 10.63 26.42 7.82
C VAL A 140 9.89 25.75 6.67
N ALA A 141 9.52 26.48 5.61
CA ALA A 141 8.84 25.90 4.45
C ALA A 141 9.74 24.93 3.69
N GLY A 142 10.98 25.32 3.36
CA GLY A 142 11.93 24.51 2.61
C GLY A 142 12.23 23.18 3.30
N LEU A 143 12.69 23.22 4.56
CA LEU A 143 13.00 22.02 5.35
C LEU A 143 11.76 21.15 5.56
N SER A 144 10.58 21.73 5.76
CA SER A 144 9.33 20.97 5.86
C SER A 144 9.01 20.19 4.59
N ILE A 145 9.12 20.81 3.41
CA ILE A 145 8.84 20.15 2.12
C ILE A 145 9.82 19.00 1.87
N ILE A 146 11.11 19.20 2.19
CA ILE A 146 12.13 18.16 2.05
C ILE A 146 11.86 17.01 3.04
N ALA A 147 11.63 17.30 4.31
CA ALA A 147 11.35 16.28 5.33
C ALA A 147 10.09 15.47 5.00
N MET A 148 9.02 16.11 4.54
CA MET A 148 7.81 15.43 4.05
C MET A 148 8.11 14.52 2.84
N THR A 149 8.99 14.95 1.93
CA THR A 149 9.39 14.15 0.77
C THR A 149 10.21 12.92 1.20
N VAL A 150 11.23 13.11 2.05
CA VAL A 150 12.07 12.02 2.59
C VAL A 150 11.23 11.01 3.36
N ARG A 151 10.42 11.45 4.33
CA ARG A 151 9.54 10.59 5.13
C ARG A 151 8.54 9.83 4.24
N SER A 152 7.97 10.47 3.22
CA SER A 152 7.07 9.79 2.27
C SER A 152 7.79 8.71 1.45
N ILE A 153 9.07 8.89 1.10
CA ILE A 153 9.86 7.90 0.38
C ILE A 153 10.22 6.72 1.30
N GLU A 154 10.65 7.00 2.53
CA GLU A 154 11.00 5.99 3.54
C GLU A 154 9.80 5.08 3.89
N LEU A 155 8.65 5.68 4.22
CA LEU A 155 7.40 4.95 4.47
C LEU A 155 7.02 4.07 3.28
N THR A 156 7.13 4.59 2.05
CA THR A 156 6.83 3.82 0.83
C THR A 156 7.75 2.62 0.66
N ARG A 157 9.05 2.77 0.97
CA ARG A 157 10.02 1.66 0.88
C ARG A 157 9.70 0.57 1.90
N GLY A 158 9.42 0.93 3.15
CA GLY A 158 9.03 -0.02 4.19
C GLY A 158 7.76 -0.81 3.84
N THR A 159 6.66 -0.13 3.52
CA THR A 159 5.40 -0.79 3.13
C THR A 159 5.56 -1.62 1.85
N ARG A 160 6.32 -1.14 0.85
CA ARG A 160 6.58 -1.89 -0.38
C ARG A 160 7.40 -3.15 -0.15
N ALA A 161 8.39 -3.11 0.75
CA ALA A 161 9.17 -4.29 1.10
C ALA A 161 8.29 -5.37 1.77
N ARG A 162 7.51 -4.99 2.78
CA ARG A 162 6.58 -5.90 3.49
C ARG A 162 5.54 -6.51 2.54
N LEU A 163 4.84 -5.69 1.74
CA LEU A 163 3.85 -6.19 0.78
C LEU A 163 4.49 -7.00 -0.36
N GLY A 164 5.68 -6.64 -0.82
CA GLY A 164 6.42 -7.39 -1.85
C GLY A 164 6.83 -8.77 -1.36
N GLN A 165 7.31 -8.87 -0.12
CA GLN A 165 7.63 -10.13 0.53
C GLN A 165 6.37 -11.00 0.70
N ALA A 166 5.25 -10.43 1.15
CA ALA A 166 3.98 -11.16 1.27
C ALA A 166 3.48 -11.71 -0.08
N VAL A 167 3.55 -10.90 -1.15
CA VAL A 167 3.20 -11.36 -2.52
C VAL A 167 4.12 -12.49 -2.97
N ALA A 168 5.43 -12.38 -2.76
CA ALA A 168 6.38 -13.44 -3.09
C ALA A 168 6.06 -14.75 -2.33
N THR A 169 5.79 -14.66 -1.01
CA THR A 169 5.42 -15.83 -0.20
C THR A 169 4.15 -16.52 -0.73
N LEU A 170 3.10 -15.79 -1.10
CA LEU A 170 1.90 -16.39 -1.70
C LEU A 170 2.16 -16.96 -3.12
N THR A 171 3.02 -16.33 -3.92
CA THR A 171 3.43 -16.89 -5.23
C THR A 171 4.15 -18.22 -5.07
N HIS A 172 5.03 -18.35 -4.08
CA HIS A 172 5.63 -19.66 -3.72
C HIS A 172 4.56 -20.65 -3.23
N GLY A 173 3.57 -20.19 -2.47
CA GLY A 173 2.40 -21.00 -2.08
C GLY A 173 1.65 -21.60 -3.29
N ARG A 174 1.47 -20.82 -4.36
CA ARG A 174 0.90 -21.31 -5.62
C ARG A 174 1.75 -22.39 -6.30
N GLN A 175 3.08 -22.27 -6.29
CA GLN A 175 3.96 -23.31 -6.85
C GLN A 175 3.86 -24.62 -6.05
N ARG A 176 3.82 -24.52 -4.71
CA ARG A 176 3.63 -25.66 -3.81
C ARG A 176 2.28 -26.34 -4.03
N LEU A 177 1.23 -25.56 -4.27
CA LEU A 177 -0.09 -26.10 -4.60
C LEU A 177 -0.10 -26.86 -5.93
N ALA A 178 0.50 -26.32 -6.99
CA ALA A 178 0.60 -27.03 -8.28
C ALA A 178 1.39 -28.35 -8.17
N ARG A 179 2.39 -28.40 -7.27
CA ARG A 179 3.08 -29.65 -6.93
C ARG A 179 2.18 -30.62 -6.15
N PHE A 180 1.47 -30.13 -5.13
CA PHE A 180 0.51 -30.93 -4.35
C PHE A 180 -0.60 -31.52 -5.25
N GLU A 181 -1.13 -30.77 -6.21
CA GLU A 181 -2.09 -31.25 -7.22
C GLU A 181 -1.50 -32.44 -8.03
N ASN A 182 -0.28 -32.31 -8.55
CA ASN A 182 0.39 -33.38 -9.29
C ASN A 182 0.69 -34.62 -8.42
N ASP A 183 1.20 -34.41 -7.20
CA ASP A 183 1.52 -35.49 -6.26
C ASP A 183 0.24 -36.23 -5.81
N ASN A 184 -0.90 -35.54 -5.72
CA ASN A 184 -2.19 -36.14 -5.33
C ASN A 184 -2.72 -37.13 -6.36
N ARG A 185 -2.59 -36.82 -7.66
CA ARG A 185 -2.98 -37.72 -8.76
C ARG A 185 -2.24 -39.04 -8.66
N ALA A 186 -0.90 -38.98 -8.60
CA ALA A 186 -0.06 -40.16 -8.52
C ALA A 186 -0.42 -41.04 -7.31
N VAL A 187 -0.61 -40.43 -6.13
CA VAL A 187 -0.99 -41.14 -4.90
C VAL A 187 -2.38 -41.77 -4.99
N LEU A 188 -3.33 -41.15 -5.70
CA LEU A 188 -4.69 -41.64 -5.83
C LEU A 188 -4.79 -42.79 -6.86
N GLU A 189 -4.11 -42.67 -7.99
CA GLU A 189 -3.96 -43.75 -8.98
C GLU A 189 -3.25 -44.98 -8.38
N GLU A 190 -2.12 -44.78 -7.70
CA GLU A 190 -1.33 -45.83 -7.04
C GLU A 190 -2.17 -46.56 -5.97
N MET A 191 -2.80 -45.83 -5.06
CA MET A 191 -3.55 -46.42 -3.95
C MET A 191 -4.84 -47.13 -4.39
N ILE A 192 -5.48 -46.71 -5.49
CA ILE A 192 -6.59 -47.46 -6.08
C ILE A 192 -6.08 -48.73 -6.78
N GLY A 193 -4.91 -48.68 -7.44
CA GLY A 193 -4.23 -49.84 -7.98
C GLY A 193 -3.91 -50.89 -6.92
N ASP A 194 -3.33 -50.48 -5.79
CA ASP A 194 -3.03 -51.35 -4.65
C ASP A 194 -4.31 -52.00 -4.08
N LEU A 195 -5.38 -51.23 -3.88
CA LEU A 195 -6.65 -51.77 -3.37
C LEU A 195 -7.31 -52.77 -4.32
N ARG A 196 -7.12 -52.63 -5.64
CA ARG A 196 -7.54 -53.64 -6.63
C ARG A 196 -6.68 -54.91 -6.52
N ILE A 197 -5.37 -54.77 -6.36
CA ILE A 197 -4.44 -55.90 -6.20
C ILE A 197 -4.75 -56.69 -4.91
N GLU A 198 -4.95 -56.01 -3.77
CA GLU A 198 -5.32 -56.68 -2.52
C GLU A 198 -6.71 -57.34 -2.58
N ARG A 199 -7.67 -56.74 -3.30
CA ARG A 199 -8.97 -57.37 -3.55
C ARG A 199 -8.80 -58.70 -4.30
N GLU A 200 -8.05 -58.71 -5.40
CA GLU A 200 -7.88 -59.94 -6.19
C GLU A 200 -7.06 -61.01 -5.46
N LYS A 201 -6.12 -60.63 -4.59
CA LYS A 201 -5.45 -61.58 -3.68
C LYS A 201 -6.43 -62.23 -2.70
N MET A 202 -7.31 -61.44 -2.08
CA MET A 202 -8.36 -61.93 -1.18
C MET A 202 -9.31 -62.88 -1.93
N LEU A 203 -9.77 -62.50 -3.12
CA LEU A 203 -10.70 -63.30 -3.94
C LEU A 203 -10.08 -64.58 -4.53
N ALA A 204 -8.75 -64.67 -4.64
CA ALA A 204 -8.04 -65.88 -5.05
C ALA A 204 -7.79 -66.87 -3.89
N GLY A 205 -8.05 -66.46 -2.65
CA GLY A 205 -7.91 -67.28 -1.45
C GLY A 205 -9.23 -67.90 -0.99
N THR A 206 -9.24 -68.41 0.25
CA THR A 206 -10.49 -68.79 0.93
C THR A 206 -11.17 -67.53 1.44
N ILE A 207 -12.39 -67.26 0.98
CA ILE A 207 -13.14 -66.06 1.36
C ILE A 207 -13.97 -66.36 2.60
N ASP A 208 -13.46 -65.95 3.77
CA ASP A 208 -14.18 -65.99 5.05
C ASP A 208 -14.32 -64.58 5.66
N PHE A 209 -15.02 -64.50 6.80
CA PHE A 209 -15.19 -63.24 7.54
C PHE A 209 -13.85 -62.54 7.88
N ALA A 210 -12.79 -63.32 8.18
CA ALA A 210 -11.49 -62.76 8.55
C ALA A 210 -10.77 -62.14 7.35
N ALA A 211 -10.78 -62.81 6.20
CA ALA A 211 -10.21 -62.31 4.95
C ALA A 211 -10.89 -61.00 4.49
N VAL A 212 -12.22 -60.95 4.51
CA VAL A 212 -12.97 -59.74 4.14
C VAL A 212 -12.75 -58.60 5.14
N ARG A 213 -12.59 -58.93 6.43
CA ARG A 213 -12.25 -57.95 7.47
C ARG A 213 -10.85 -57.36 7.28
N GLU A 214 -9.84 -58.17 6.96
CA GLU A 214 -8.46 -57.71 6.71
C GLU A 214 -8.39 -56.75 5.52
N TYR A 215 -9.10 -57.07 4.43
CA TYR A 215 -9.27 -56.16 3.31
C TYR A 215 -10.01 -54.86 3.70
N SER A 216 -11.09 -54.95 4.49
CA SER A 216 -11.85 -53.78 4.96
C SER A 216 -11.04 -52.82 5.84
N GLU A 217 -10.13 -53.33 6.69
CA GLU A 217 -9.20 -52.50 7.46
C GLU A 217 -8.11 -51.89 6.57
N THR A 218 -7.70 -52.56 5.48
CA THR A 218 -6.81 -51.98 4.46
C THR A 218 -7.47 -50.81 3.73
N VAL A 219 -8.75 -50.96 3.33
CA VAL A 219 -9.58 -49.86 2.79
C VAL A 219 -9.73 -48.74 3.82
N ARG A 220 -9.92 -49.06 5.11
CA ARG A 220 -9.99 -48.07 6.19
C ARG A 220 -8.73 -47.23 6.29
N ALA A 221 -7.57 -47.90 6.29
CA ALA A 221 -6.26 -47.25 6.34
C ALA A 221 -5.97 -46.41 5.08
N ALA A 222 -6.45 -46.83 3.91
CA ALA A 222 -6.40 -46.02 2.69
C ALA A 222 -7.28 -44.75 2.80
N SER A 223 -8.51 -44.90 3.29
CA SER A 223 -9.42 -43.76 3.52
C SER A 223 -8.86 -42.74 4.52
N HIS A 224 -8.30 -43.19 5.65
CA HIS A 224 -7.68 -42.30 6.63
C HIS A 224 -6.44 -41.58 6.06
N ARG A 225 -5.56 -42.28 5.30
CA ARG A 225 -4.41 -41.66 4.63
C ARG A 225 -4.82 -40.56 3.64
N LEU A 226 -5.93 -40.75 2.91
CA LEU A 226 -6.46 -39.74 2.00
C LEU A 226 -7.00 -38.51 2.74
N GLU A 227 -7.69 -38.69 3.85
CA GLU A 227 -8.21 -37.58 4.67
C GLU A 227 -7.08 -36.82 5.38
N GLU A 228 -6.10 -37.51 5.95
CA GLU A 228 -4.88 -36.89 6.51
C GLU A 228 -4.12 -36.08 5.44
N ARG A 229 -4.00 -36.63 4.22
CA ARG A 229 -3.37 -35.94 3.09
C ARG A 229 -4.19 -34.73 2.62
N ALA A 230 -5.51 -34.80 2.64
CA ALA A 230 -6.38 -33.64 2.36
C ALA A 230 -6.20 -32.51 3.39
N GLN A 231 -5.81 -32.84 4.62
CA GLN A 231 -5.55 -31.88 5.70
C GLN A 231 -4.10 -31.36 5.72
N LEU A 232 -3.20 -31.91 4.90
CA LEU A 232 -1.77 -31.53 4.86
C LEU A 232 -1.57 -30.01 4.67
N ASN A 233 -0.66 -29.43 5.46
CA ASN A 233 -0.27 -28.03 5.33
C ASN A 233 0.69 -27.85 4.14
N LEU A 234 0.29 -27.04 3.15
CA LEU A 234 1.10 -26.75 1.96
C LEU A 234 2.50 -26.17 2.26
N ARG A 235 2.74 -25.61 3.46
CA ARG A 235 4.09 -25.21 3.92
C ARG A 235 5.09 -26.38 4.03
N LEU A 236 4.63 -27.63 4.04
CA LEU A 236 5.47 -28.83 4.08
C LEU A 236 5.87 -29.34 2.68
N VAL A 237 5.25 -28.83 1.61
CA VAL A 237 5.56 -29.19 0.22
C VAL A 237 6.68 -28.30 -0.31
N ASP A 238 7.79 -28.88 -0.79
CA ASP A 238 8.94 -28.10 -1.27
C ASP A 238 8.64 -27.30 -2.55
N ALA A 239 8.99 -26.00 -2.50
CA ALA A 239 8.92 -25.10 -3.64
C ALA A 239 10.22 -25.12 -4.45
N GLU A 240 10.09 -25.07 -5.77
CA GLU A 240 11.21 -24.86 -6.69
C GLU A 240 11.79 -23.44 -6.54
N GLN A 241 13.08 -23.24 -6.84
CA GLN A 241 13.71 -21.93 -6.68
C GLN A 241 13.13 -20.91 -7.68
N PRO A 242 12.81 -19.69 -7.23
CA PRO A 242 12.25 -18.67 -8.11
C PRO A 242 13.30 -18.19 -9.12
N PRO A 243 12.88 -17.78 -10.33
CA PRO A 243 13.79 -17.14 -11.27
C PRO A 243 14.38 -15.85 -10.67
N PRO A 244 15.61 -15.46 -11.05
CA PRO A 244 16.25 -14.25 -10.54
C PRO A 244 15.39 -13.01 -10.81
N ALA A 245 15.38 -12.08 -9.86
CA ALA A 245 14.60 -10.85 -9.99
C ALA A 245 15.09 -9.99 -11.16
N GLU A 246 14.17 -9.58 -12.04
CA GLU A 246 14.48 -8.67 -13.15
C GLU A 246 15.06 -7.33 -12.65
N ASP A 247 15.98 -6.77 -13.44
CA ASP A 247 16.74 -5.57 -13.11
C ASP A 247 15.85 -4.35 -12.78
N THR A 248 16.31 -3.56 -11.80
CA THR A 248 15.65 -2.31 -11.43
C THR A 248 15.80 -1.26 -12.52
N VAL A 249 14.78 -1.13 -13.38
CA VAL A 249 14.68 -0.08 -14.40
C VAL A 249 14.96 1.30 -13.79
N GLU A 250 15.96 2.01 -14.32
CA GLU A 250 16.31 3.36 -13.87
C GLU A 250 15.16 4.35 -14.10
N VAL A 251 14.74 5.02 -13.03
CA VAL A 251 13.62 5.98 -13.07
C VAL A 251 14.16 7.41 -13.16
N SER A 252 14.09 8.00 -14.36
CA SER A 252 14.49 9.39 -14.60
C SER A 252 13.80 10.39 -13.66
N ALA A 253 14.57 11.31 -13.08
CA ALA A 253 14.11 12.32 -12.13
C ALA A 253 12.95 13.20 -12.66
N LEU A 254 12.90 13.50 -13.96
CA LEU A 254 11.78 14.26 -14.56
C LEU A 254 10.44 13.51 -14.46
N THR A 255 10.46 12.18 -14.38
CA THR A 255 9.23 11.41 -14.17
C THR A 255 8.67 11.59 -12.76
N MET A 256 9.48 12.04 -11.79
CA MET A 256 9.14 12.26 -10.38
C MET A 256 8.41 13.60 -10.12
N LEU A 257 8.06 14.34 -11.17
CA LEU A 257 7.38 15.64 -11.03
C LEU A 257 5.88 15.53 -11.35
N ARG A 258 5.05 15.84 -10.34
CA ARG A 258 3.58 15.89 -10.45
C ARG A 258 3.12 17.30 -10.05
N PRO A 259 2.19 17.93 -10.79
CA PRO A 259 1.81 19.32 -10.49
C PRO A 259 1.22 19.43 -9.07
N PRO A 260 1.71 20.36 -8.22
CA PRO A 260 1.30 20.51 -6.83
C PRO A 260 -0.17 20.96 -6.70
N PRO A 261 -0.71 21.15 -5.48
CA PRO A 261 -1.99 21.85 -5.29
C PRO A 261 -1.94 23.28 -5.86
N TYR A 262 -3.06 23.75 -6.44
CA TYR A 262 -3.17 25.12 -6.96
C TYR A 262 -2.81 26.15 -5.88
N LEU A 263 -2.14 27.23 -6.31
CA LEU A 263 -1.64 28.36 -5.53
C LEU A 263 -0.55 28.00 -4.50
N LEU A 264 -0.24 26.73 -4.23
CA LEU A 264 0.70 26.38 -3.15
C LEU A 264 2.12 26.88 -3.40
N VAL A 265 2.61 26.80 -4.64
CA VAL A 265 3.92 27.32 -5.04
C VAL A 265 3.96 28.85 -4.86
N GLY A 266 2.92 29.54 -5.34
CA GLY A 266 2.79 30.99 -5.23
C GLY A 266 2.71 31.46 -3.79
N ILE A 267 1.90 30.80 -2.94
CA ILE A 267 1.79 31.10 -1.51
C ILE A 267 3.13 30.92 -0.80
N VAL A 268 3.84 29.80 -1.02
CA VAL A 268 5.14 29.55 -0.38
C VAL A 268 6.20 30.56 -0.82
N PHE A 269 6.24 30.90 -2.12
CA PHE A 269 7.17 31.91 -2.63
C PHE A 269 6.85 33.32 -2.11
N LEU A 270 5.59 33.76 -2.23
CA LEU A 270 5.16 35.09 -1.79
C LEU A 270 5.30 35.26 -0.27
N ALA A 271 5.06 34.22 0.53
CA ALA A 271 5.28 34.30 1.98
C ALA A 271 6.76 34.58 2.35
N GLY A 272 7.72 34.12 1.54
CA GLY A 272 9.14 34.45 1.70
C GLY A 272 9.53 35.80 1.08
N ALA A 273 8.93 36.17 -0.06
CA ALA A 273 9.30 37.36 -0.83
C ALA A 273 8.60 38.66 -0.37
N LEU A 274 7.39 38.59 0.17
CA LEU A 274 6.64 39.78 0.60
C LEU A 274 7.28 40.56 1.77
N PRO A 275 7.86 39.91 2.81
CA PRO A 275 8.63 40.64 3.83
C PRO A 275 9.78 41.43 3.20
N TYR A 276 10.51 40.83 2.25
CA TYR A 276 11.61 41.48 1.56
C TYR A 276 11.16 42.68 0.69
N ALA A 277 10.07 42.50 -0.07
CA ALA A 277 9.47 43.60 -0.84
C ALA A 277 8.99 44.76 0.05
N HIS A 278 8.46 44.44 1.24
CA HIS A 278 8.11 45.44 2.26
C HIS A 278 9.33 46.18 2.80
N GLY A 279 10.43 45.47 3.04
CA GLY A 279 11.68 46.06 3.50
C GLY A 279 12.29 47.05 2.51
N MET A 280 12.34 46.67 1.23
CA MET A 280 12.98 47.47 0.18
C MET A 280 12.14 48.65 -0.36
N GLY A 281 10.81 48.60 -0.23
CA GLY A 281 9.92 49.61 -0.83
C GLY A 281 8.65 49.93 -0.06
N GLY A 282 8.55 49.47 1.19
CA GLY A 282 7.38 49.69 2.04
C GLY A 282 6.13 48.91 1.63
N PHE A 283 5.01 49.31 2.21
CA PHE A 283 3.73 48.61 2.07
C PHE A 283 3.23 48.55 0.62
N ASP A 284 3.36 49.63 -0.14
CA ASP A 284 2.84 49.72 -1.51
C ASP A 284 3.58 48.77 -2.46
N THR A 285 4.90 48.66 -2.33
CA THR A 285 5.73 47.69 -3.07
C THR A 285 5.35 46.25 -2.72
N ALA A 286 5.11 45.94 -1.44
CA ALA A 286 4.65 44.62 -1.03
C ALA A 286 3.23 44.30 -1.57
N LEU A 287 2.31 45.27 -1.54
CA LEU A 287 0.96 45.12 -2.07
C LEU A 287 0.97 44.93 -3.60
N ALA A 288 1.78 45.69 -4.34
CA ALA A 288 1.96 45.54 -5.78
C ALA A 288 2.57 44.16 -6.13
N ALA A 289 3.59 43.71 -5.38
CA ALA A 289 4.19 42.40 -5.54
C ALA A 289 3.17 41.25 -5.31
N LEU A 290 2.26 41.40 -4.34
CA LEU A 290 1.16 40.46 -4.11
C LEU A 290 0.14 40.50 -5.26
N LEU A 291 -0.34 41.69 -5.65
CA LEU A 291 -1.40 41.87 -6.65
C LEU A 291 -1.00 41.41 -8.05
N VAL A 292 0.28 41.53 -8.43
CA VAL A 292 0.80 41.08 -9.74
C VAL A 292 1.39 39.66 -9.66
N GLY A 293 2.10 39.33 -8.57
CA GLY A 293 2.74 38.02 -8.40
C GLY A 293 1.77 36.86 -8.18
N LEU A 294 0.62 37.10 -7.53
CA LEU A 294 -0.40 36.06 -7.35
C LEU A 294 -1.05 35.63 -8.70
N PRO A 295 -1.45 36.54 -9.60
CA PRO A 295 -1.81 36.19 -10.99
C PRO A 295 -0.73 35.46 -11.77
N ILE A 296 0.55 35.90 -11.71
CA ILE A 296 1.66 35.24 -12.43
C ILE A 296 1.81 33.79 -11.95
N THR A 297 1.84 33.56 -10.64
CA THR A 297 2.01 32.23 -10.07
C THR A 297 0.79 31.34 -10.31
N LEU A 298 -0.44 31.88 -10.30
CA LEU A 298 -1.66 31.16 -10.68
C LEU A 298 -1.66 30.79 -12.18
N ALA A 299 -1.23 31.70 -13.05
CA ALA A 299 -1.12 31.45 -14.49
C ALA A 299 -0.12 30.33 -14.77
N ALA A 300 1.04 30.33 -14.11
CA ALA A 300 2.03 29.24 -14.19
C ALA A 300 1.44 27.88 -13.73
N ASP A 301 0.62 27.89 -12.69
CA ASP A 301 -0.08 26.72 -12.18
C ASP A 301 -1.13 26.16 -13.16
N ILE A 302 -1.76 27.03 -13.96
CA ILE A 302 -2.72 26.66 -15.00
C ILE A 302 -2.00 26.18 -16.25
N VAL A 303 -1.00 26.92 -16.72
CA VAL A 303 -0.21 26.64 -17.94
C VAL A 303 0.56 25.33 -17.80
N SER A 304 1.24 25.08 -16.67
CA SER A 304 1.98 23.82 -16.44
C SER A 304 1.06 22.59 -16.51
N ARG A 305 -0.20 22.72 -16.09
CA ARG A 305 -1.22 21.65 -16.20
C ARG A 305 -1.78 21.54 -17.62
N LEU A 306 -1.97 22.65 -18.33
CA LEU A 306 -2.40 22.64 -19.73
C LEU A 306 -1.35 21.95 -20.62
N LEU A 307 -0.10 22.39 -20.53
CA LEU A 307 1.03 21.82 -21.26
C LEU A 307 1.30 20.36 -20.87
N GLY A 308 1.04 19.97 -19.62
CA GLY A 308 1.19 18.61 -19.12
C GLY A 308 0.04 17.64 -19.41
N ARG A 309 -1.08 18.08 -19.99
CA ARG A 309 -2.22 17.19 -20.33
C ARG A 309 -1.88 16.29 -21.52
N GLY A 310 -2.21 15.00 -21.42
CA GLY A 310 -2.00 14.01 -22.49
C GLY A 310 -0.53 13.64 -22.78
N ARG A 311 0.44 14.29 -22.12
CA ARG A 311 1.88 14.03 -22.32
C ARG A 311 2.43 12.94 -21.39
N SER A 312 3.59 12.40 -21.76
CA SER A 312 4.36 11.45 -20.95
C SER A 312 4.82 12.07 -19.62
N ALA A 313 5.17 11.23 -18.64
CA ALA A 313 5.56 11.70 -17.31
C ALA A 313 6.80 12.63 -17.33
N SER A 314 7.80 12.31 -18.15
CA SER A 314 9.00 13.13 -18.35
C SER A 314 8.67 14.49 -19.00
N ALA A 315 7.86 14.49 -20.06
CA ALA A 315 7.44 15.72 -20.73
C ALA A 315 6.55 16.60 -19.84
N ARG A 316 5.75 16.01 -18.94
CA ARG A 316 5.03 16.76 -17.89
C ARG A 316 5.99 17.40 -16.89
N GLY A 317 7.04 16.68 -16.47
CA GLY A 317 8.08 17.23 -15.59
C GLY A 317 8.84 18.40 -16.23
N ALA A 318 9.23 18.26 -17.50
CA ALA A 318 9.84 19.34 -18.28
C ALA A 318 8.89 20.55 -18.42
N ALA A 319 7.60 20.33 -18.68
CA ALA A 319 6.60 21.40 -18.75
C ALA A 319 6.43 22.15 -17.42
N ILE A 320 6.47 21.45 -16.28
CA ILE A 320 6.48 22.08 -14.95
C ILE A 320 7.72 22.97 -14.81
N LEU A 321 8.92 22.42 -15.04
CA LEU A 321 10.18 23.15 -14.89
C LEU A 321 10.23 24.39 -15.78
N ALA A 322 9.92 24.25 -17.08
CA ALA A 322 9.93 25.36 -18.03
C ALA A 322 8.90 26.45 -17.69
N THR A 323 7.68 26.07 -17.29
CA THR A 323 6.64 27.06 -16.94
C THR A 323 7.03 27.86 -15.70
N TRP A 324 7.59 27.21 -14.67
CA TRP A 324 8.01 27.90 -13.45
C TRP A 324 9.30 28.70 -13.63
N PHE A 325 10.17 28.32 -14.59
CA PHE A 325 11.32 29.14 -14.99
C PHE A 325 10.86 30.44 -15.67
N VAL A 326 9.91 30.36 -16.60
CA VAL A 326 9.28 31.56 -17.21
C VAL A 326 8.60 32.42 -16.15
N ALA A 327 7.91 31.83 -15.16
CA ALA A 327 7.34 32.57 -14.04
C ALA A 327 8.42 33.26 -13.18
N GLY A 328 9.57 32.63 -12.98
CA GLY A 328 10.75 33.22 -12.34
C GLY A 328 11.30 34.43 -13.08
N VAL A 329 11.41 34.35 -14.41
CA VAL A 329 11.79 35.49 -15.28
C VAL A 329 10.75 36.62 -15.19
N LEU A 330 9.45 36.32 -15.22
CA LEU A 330 8.40 37.35 -15.09
C LEU A 330 8.41 38.03 -13.70
N MET A 331 8.63 37.27 -12.62
CA MET A 331 8.79 37.85 -11.28
C MET A 331 10.11 38.63 -11.11
N THR A 332 11.14 38.30 -11.89
CA THR A 332 12.39 39.07 -11.96
C THR A 332 12.17 40.41 -12.63
N VAL A 333 11.43 40.45 -13.75
CA VAL A 333 11.01 41.72 -14.39
C VAL A 333 10.17 42.55 -13.42
N LEU A 334 9.23 41.93 -12.70
CA LEU A 334 8.44 42.62 -11.68
C LEU A 334 9.32 43.19 -10.56
N ALA A 335 10.34 42.45 -10.09
CA ALA A 335 11.29 42.95 -9.09
C ALA A 335 12.09 44.17 -9.59
N HIS A 336 12.50 44.20 -10.86
CA HIS A 336 13.17 45.37 -11.45
C HIS A 336 12.26 46.61 -11.57
N VAL A 337 10.94 46.40 -11.72
CA VAL A 337 9.95 47.49 -11.77
C VAL A 337 9.59 48.02 -10.37
N LEU A 338 9.55 47.15 -9.35
CA LEU A 338 9.05 47.48 -8.02
C LEU A 338 10.14 47.83 -6.98
N VAL A 339 11.38 47.39 -7.18
CA VAL A 339 12.49 47.58 -6.23
C VAL A 339 13.55 48.52 -6.84
N PRO A 340 13.95 49.61 -6.17
CA PRO A 340 15.00 50.51 -6.65
C PRO A 340 16.42 49.89 -6.56
N GLY A 341 17.44 50.59 -7.06
CA GLY A 341 18.86 50.15 -7.06
C GLY A 341 19.19 49.06 -8.10
N ASP A 342 20.44 48.59 -8.16
CA ASP A 342 20.90 47.51 -9.06
C ASP A 342 21.19 46.19 -8.31
N ASP A 343 20.41 45.94 -7.27
CA ASP A 343 20.56 44.79 -6.36
C ASP A 343 20.41 43.41 -7.07
N PRO A 344 21.42 42.52 -6.98
CA PRO A 344 21.36 41.15 -7.53
C PRO A 344 20.22 40.29 -6.98
N SER A 345 19.65 40.61 -5.81
CA SER A 345 18.52 39.88 -5.21
C SER A 345 17.31 39.80 -6.16
N LYS A 346 17.16 40.78 -7.06
CA LYS A 346 16.12 40.84 -8.09
C LYS A 346 16.12 39.62 -9.01
N LEU A 347 17.26 38.93 -9.16
CA LEU A 347 17.44 37.71 -9.96
C LEU A 347 17.07 36.41 -9.22
N VAL A 348 16.92 36.45 -7.89
CA VAL A 348 16.54 35.28 -7.07
C VAL A 348 15.28 34.55 -7.58
N PRO A 349 14.21 35.21 -8.05
CA PRO A 349 13.02 34.54 -8.56
C PRO A 349 13.29 33.57 -9.73
N ILE A 350 14.33 33.78 -10.54
CA ILE A 350 14.74 32.87 -11.62
C ILE A 350 15.04 31.47 -11.07
N ILE A 351 15.65 31.38 -9.89
CA ILE A 351 16.06 30.11 -9.28
C ILE A 351 15.03 29.63 -8.25
N SER A 352 14.55 30.54 -7.39
CA SER A 352 13.72 30.16 -6.24
C SER A 352 12.34 29.64 -6.64
N LEU A 353 11.69 30.20 -7.68
CA LEU A 353 10.37 29.73 -8.12
C LEU A 353 10.42 28.33 -8.73
N PRO A 354 11.33 28.01 -9.68
CA PRO A 354 11.56 26.64 -10.12
C PRO A 354 11.91 25.69 -8.99
N LEU A 355 12.75 26.11 -8.04
CA LEU A 355 13.16 25.27 -6.90
C LEU A 355 11.96 24.90 -6.01
N VAL A 356 11.15 25.88 -5.61
CA VAL A 356 9.93 25.65 -4.80
C VAL A 356 8.93 24.80 -5.58
N ALA A 357 8.76 25.05 -6.88
CA ALA A 357 7.87 24.27 -7.75
C ALA A 357 8.32 22.80 -7.86
N VAL A 358 9.62 22.55 -8.08
CA VAL A 358 10.21 21.20 -8.15
C VAL A 358 10.10 20.49 -6.81
N ALA A 359 10.42 21.15 -5.70
CA ALA A 359 10.31 20.56 -4.36
C ALA A 359 8.87 20.17 -4.01
N LEU A 360 7.90 21.06 -4.25
CA LEU A 360 6.48 20.76 -4.03
C LEU A 360 5.93 19.73 -5.01
N ALA A 361 6.41 19.70 -6.25
CA ALA A 361 6.04 18.69 -7.24
C ALA A 361 6.56 17.31 -6.85
N ALA A 362 7.82 17.20 -6.42
CA ALA A 362 8.42 15.96 -5.91
C ALA A 362 7.74 15.48 -4.62
N CYS A 363 7.43 16.38 -3.68
CA CYS A 363 6.66 16.05 -2.47
C CYS A 363 5.25 15.52 -2.80
N THR A 364 4.52 16.23 -3.68
CA THR A 364 3.17 15.83 -4.13
C THR A 364 3.21 14.47 -4.83
N ASP A 365 4.26 14.23 -5.59
CA ASP A 365 4.48 13.02 -6.35
C ASP A 365 4.85 11.82 -5.47
N ALA A 366 5.77 11.98 -4.51
CA ALA A 366 6.14 10.95 -3.54
C ALA A 366 4.90 10.45 -2.78
N ILE A 367 4.09 11.37 -2.24
CA ILE A 367 2.83 11.07 -1.55
C ILE A 367 1.84 10.34 -2.48
N ALA A 368 1.77 10.75 -3.75
CA ALA A 368 0.85 10.14 -4.70
C ALA A 368 1.29 8.75 -5.18
N ARG A 369 2.60 8.52 -5.38
CA ARG A 369 3.17 7.20 -5.68
C ARG A 369 2.98 6.25 -4.52
N ALA A 370 3.30 6.68 -3.29
CA ALA A 370 3.06 5.90 -2.07
C ALA A 370 1.66 5.29 -2.06
N ALA A 371 0.64 6.15 -2.22
CA ALA A 371 -0.75 5.73 -2.22
C ALA A 371 -1.15 4.87 -3.43
N ILE A 372 -0.52 5.00 -4.61
CA ILE A 372 -0.85 4.19 -5.79
C ILE A 372 -0.17 2.82 -5.70
N THR A 373 1.12 2.78 -5.38
CA THR A 373 1.91 1.55 -5.26
C THR A 373 1.40 0.66 -4.12
N SER A 374 1.09 1.23 -2.95
CA SER A 374 0.49 0.49 -1.83
C SER A 374 -0.82 -0.20 -2.28
N ARG A 375 -1.80 0.56 -2.79
CA ARG A 375 -3.08 0.00 -3.26
C ARG A 375 -2.94 -1.04 -4.37
N ARG A 376 -1.96 -0.89 -5.28
CA ARG A 376 -1.71 -1.90 -6.33
C ARG A 376 -1.18 -3.20 -5.72
N LEU A 377 -0.25 -3.12 -4.77
CA LEU A 377 0.28 -4.28 -4.08
C LEU A 377 -0.77 -4.94 -3.18
N GLU A 378 -1.58 -4.15 -2.47
CA GLU A 378 -2.72 -4.64 -1.69
C GLU A 378 -3.73 -5.40 -2.55
N ALA A 379 -4.10 -4.85 -3.72
CA ALA A 379 -5.01 -5.51 -4.66
C ALA A 379 -4.42 -6.80 -5.25
N VAL A 380 -3.13 -6.83 -5.56
CA VAL A 380 -2.43 -8.05 -6.01
C VAL A 380 -2.39 -9.09 -4.89
N LEU A 381 -2.03 -8.69 -3.67
CA LEU A 381 -1.96 -9.57 -2.50
C LEU A 381 -3.33 -10.20 -2.20
N ALA A 382 -4.39 -9.39 -2.19
CA ALA A 382 -5.77 -9.84 -2.02
C ALA A 382 -6.24 -10.79 -3.14
N LEU A 383 -5.87 -10.51 -4.40
CA LEU A 383 -6.21 -11.38 -5.53
C LEU A 383 -5.49 -12.72 -5.43
N VAL A 384 -4.18 -12.72 -5.19
CA VAL A 384 -3.37 -13.95 -5.07
C VAL A 384 -3.84 -14.79 -3.89
N ALA A 385 -4.13 -14.18 -2.73
CA ALA A 385 -4.67 -14.89 -1.56
C ALA A 385 -6.00 -15.58 -1.86
N ARG A 386 -6.96 -14.88 -2.48
CA ARG A 386 -8.24 -15.47 -2.89
C ARG A 386 -8.05 -16.60 -3.90
N THR A 387 -7.28 -16.38 -4.97
CA THR A 387 -7.02 -17.42 -5.98
C THR A 387 -6.35 -18.65 -5.38
N LEU A 388 -5.39 -18.47 -4.46
CA LEU A 388 -4.71 -19.58 -3.78
C LEU A 388 -5.64 -20.33 -2.83
N THR A 389 -6.55 -19.62 -2.15
CA THR A 389 -7.60 -20.22 -1.31
C THR A 389 -8.51 -21.12 -2.15
N THR A 390 -9.15 -20.56 -3.19
CA THR A 390 -10.06 -21.29 -4.09
C THR A 390 -9.39 -22.50 -4.73
N LYS A 391 -8.13 -22.37 -5.18
CA LYS A 391 -7.39 -23.49 -5.77
C LYS A 391 -6.99 -24.55 -4.74
N THR A 392 -6.74 -24.18 -3.49
CA THR A 392 -6.48 -25.14 -2.40
C THR A 392 -7.73 -25.98 -2.10
N ALA A 393 -8.92 -25.36 -2.13
CA ALA A 393 -10.21 -26.05 -2.02
C ALA A 393 -10.35 -27.12 -3.12
N GLU A 394 -10.09 -26.72 -4.36
CA GLU A 394 -10.23 -27.54 -5.55
C GLU A 394 -9.24 -28.71 -5.55
N ALA A 395 -7.97 -28.48 -5.18
CA ALA A 395 -6.94 -29.52 -5.07
C ALA A 395 -7.19 -30.58 -3.98
N ARG A 396 -7.93 -30.23 -2.91
CA ARG A 396 -8.28 -31.13 -1.80
C ARG A 396 -9.57 -31.91 -2.04
N ARG A 397 -10.43 -31.43 -2.95
CA ARG A 397 -11.76 -31.99 -3.19
C ARG A 397 -11.74 -33.45 -3.72
N PRO A 398 -10.85 -33.86 -4.66
CA PRO A 398 -10.75 -35.26 -5.07
C PRO A 398 -10.38 -36.19 -3.92
N LEU A 399 -9.43 -35.81 -3.05
CA LEU A 399 -9.00 -36.62 -1.91
C LEU A 399 -10.13 -36.86 -0.91
N ARG A 400 -10.89 -35.80 -0.55
CA ARG A 400 -12.07 -35.92 0.34
C ARG A 400 -13.18 -36.77 -0.29
N ASN A 401 -13.42 -36.63 -1.60
CA ASN A 401 -14.39 -37.47 -2.31
C ASN A 401 -13.96 -38.94 -2.31
N ALA A 402 -12.68 -39.22 -2.57
CA ALA A 402 -12.10 -40.55 -2.53
C ALA A 402 -12.23 -41.19 -1.13
N ALA A 403 -11.83 -40.47 -0.08
CA ALA A 403 -11.99 -40.93 1.30
C ALA A 403 -13.47 -41.26 1.63
N HIS A 404 -14.40 -40.41 1.22
CA HIS A 404 -15.85 -40.65 1.41
C HIS A 404 -16.37 -41.88 0.63
N VAL A 405 -15.94 -42.09 -0.62
CA VAL A 405 -16.34 -43.26 -1.42
C VAL A 405 -15.75 -44.55 -0.84
N LEU A 406 -14.48 -44.54 -0.41
CA LEU A 406 -13.87 -45.69 0.27
C LEU A 406 -14.60 -46.01 1.57
N HIS A 407 -14.76 -45.02 2.46
CA HIS A 407 -15.39 -45.21 3.76
C HIS A 407 -16.87 -45.61 3.68
N GLY A 408 -17.65 -44.98 2.80
CA GLY A 408 -19.08 -45.25 2.67
C GLY A 408 -19.39 -46.45 1.79
N ARG A 409 -18.94 -46.43 0.52
CA ARG A 409 -19.35 -47.41 -0.49
C ARG A 409 -18.54 -48.69 -0.39
N VAL A 410 -17.20 -48.60 -0.40
CA VAL A 410 -16.33 -49.80 -0.42
C VAL A 410 -16.41 -50.56 0.90
N GLN A 411 -16.27 -49.90 2.05
CA GLN A 411 -16.40 -50.60 3.34
C GLN A 411 -17.82 -51.14 3.57
N GLY A 412 -18.86 -50.43 3.11
CA GLY A 412 -20.24 -50.92 3.15
C GLY A 412 -20.43 -52.24 2.39
N ARG A 413 -19.80 -52.40 1.21
CA ARG A 413 -19.79 -53.67 0.47
C ARG A 413 -18.94 -54.75 1.13
N CYS A 414 -17.83 -54.39 1.79
CA CYS A 414 -17.05 -55.34 2.58
C CYS A 414 -17.87 -55.89 3.76
N VAL A 415 -18.66 -55.06 4.45
CA VAL A 415 -19.55 -55.51 5.53
C VAL A 415 -20.62 -56.50 5.02
N LEU A 416 -21.21 -56.24 3.85
CA LEU A 416 -22.19 -57.15 3.23
C LEU A 416 -21.56 -58.48 2.84
N LEU A 417 -20.39 -58.48 2.18
CA LEU A 417 -19.71 -59.72 1.80
C LEU A 417 -19.28 -60.53 3.03
N ALA A 418 -18.78 -59.86 4.08
CA ALA A 418 -18.40 -60.52 5.33
C ALA A 418 -19.59 -61.20 6.04
N ALA A 419 -20.78 -60.59 5.98
CA ALA A 419 -22.01 -61.21 6.52
C ALA A 419 -22.43 -62.45 5.71
N TYR A 420 -22.38 -62.39 4.38
CA TYR A 420 -22.66 -63.57 3.54
C TYR A 420 -21.67 -64.71 3.78
N ALA A 421 -20.38 -64.40 3.96
CA ALA A 421 -19.32 -65.39 4.22
C ALA A 421 -19.37 -66.03 5.61
N ASP A 422 -20.05 -65.41 6.58
CA ASP A 422 -20.22 -65.94 7.95
C ASP A 422 -21.47 -66.84 8.06
N GLU A 423 -22.53 -66.54 7.31
CA GLU A 423 -23.80 -67.27 7.35
C GLU A 423 -23.95 -68.39 6.29
N TRP A 424 -23.29 -68.28 5.12
CA TRP A 424 -23.54 -69.14 3.94
C TRP A 424 -22.27 -69.46 3.14
N GLU A 425 -22.31 -70.51 2.32
CA GLU A 425 -21.31 -70.69 1.24
C GLU A 425 -21.55 -69.63 0.15
N LEU A 426 -20.52 -68.84 -0.15
CA LEU A 426 -20.57 -67.79 -1.18
C LEU A 426 -20.71 -68.40 -2.59
N SER A 427 -21.59 -67.82 -3.41
CA SER A 427 -21.69 -68.14 -4.83
C SER A 427 -20.75 -67.30 -5.70
N ASP A 428 -20.35 -67.83 -6.85
CA ASP A 428 -19.56 -67.10 -7.86
C ASP A 428 -20.25 -65.77 -8.27
N GLU A 429 -21.57 -65.76 -8.35
CA GLU A 429 -22.38 -64.57 -8.67
C GLU A 429 -22.28 -63.46 -7.60
N GLN A 430 -22.20 -63.84 -6.32
CA GLN A 430 -21.99 -62.88 -5.22
C GLN A 430 -20.56 -62.30 -5.26
N ILE A 431 -19.58 -63.13 -5.58
CA ILE A 431 -18.17 -62.73 -5.72
C ILE A 431 -17.99 -61.76 -6.89
N ASP A 432 -18.57 -62.07 -8.06
CA ASP A 432 -18.49 -61.20 -9.24
C ASP A 432 -19.29 -59.90 -9.07
N THR A 433 -20.42 -59.94 -8.36
CA THR A 433 -21.17 -58.73 -7.99
C THR A 433 -20.33 -57.83 -7.07
N PHE A 434 -19.71 -58.38 -6.02
CA PHE A 434 -18.82 -57.63 -5.14
C PHE A 434 -17.62 -57.02 -5.90
N ARG A 435 -16.97 -57.81 -6.78
CA ARG A 435 -15.87 -57.34 -7.64
C ARG A 435 -16.31 -56.15 -8.50
N SER A 436 -17.45 -56.30 -9.19
CA SER A 436 -18.02 -55.28 -10.08
C SER A 436 -18.38 -53.98 -9.34
N GLU A 437 -19.08 -54.07 -8.21
CA GLU A 437 -19.48 -52.90 -7.40
C GLU A 437 -18.27 -52.15 -6.81
N LEU A 438 -17.19 -52.87 -6.48
CA LEU A 438 -15.93 -52.24 -6.07
C LEU A 438 -15.21 -51.56 -7.22
N ASP A 439 -15.17 -52.18 -8.41
CA ASP A 439 -14.58 -51.54 -9.58
C ASP A 439 -15.36 -50.29 -10.02
N GLU A 440 -16.70 -50.32 -9.97
CA GLU A 440 -17.52 -49.12 -10.19
C GLU A 440 -17.24 -48.04 -9.13
N ALA A 441 -17.05 -48.43 -7.86
CA ALA A 441 -16.65 -47.49 -6.81
C ALA A 441 -15.29 -46.83 -7.11
N PHE A 442 -14.27 -47.62 -7.47
CA PHE A 442 -12.93 -47.14 -7.80
C PHE A 442 -12.91 -46.27 -9.06
N GLU A 443 -13.56 -46.69 -10.15
CA GLU A 443 -13.70 -45.88 -11.36
C GLU A 443 -14.43 -44.57 -11.08
N SER A 444 -15.44 -44.56 -10.20
CA SER A 444 -16.14 -43.31 -9.85
C SER A 444 -15.24 -42.29 -9.12
N VAL A 445 -14.16 -42.73 -8.47
CA VAL A 445 -13.16 -41.85 -7.85
C VAL A 445 -12.20 -41.30 -8.91
N LEU A 446 -11.66 -42.17 -9.78
CA LEU A 446 -10.75 -41.79 -10.87
C LEU A 446 -11.43 -40.85 -11.88
N TRP A 447 -12.68 -41.15 -12.24
CA TRP A 447 -13.51 -40.30 -13.10
C TRP A 447 -13.71 -38.91 -12.50
N PHE A 448 -14.05 -38.83 -11.21
CA PHE A 448 -14.24 -37.54 -10.53
C PHE A 448 -12.96 -36.69 -10.55
N GLU A 449 -11.79 -37.29 -10.38
CA GLU A 449 -10.53 -36.57 -10.51
C GLU A 449 -10.35 -36.01 -11.94
N ALA A 450 -10.49 -36.86 -12.96
CA ALA A 450 -10.34 -36.46 -14.36
C ALA A 450 -11.35 -35.38 -14.79
N GLU A 451 -12.59 -35.44 -14.29
CA GLU A 451 -13.61 -34.42 -14.52
C GLU A 451 -13.22 -33.09 -13.86
N THR A 452 -12.74 -33.10 -12.61
CA THR A 452 -12.27 -31.86 -11.94
C THR A 452 -11.04 -31.25 -12.61
N ASP A 453 -10.11 -32.07 -13.12
CA ASP A 453 -8.90 -31.65 -13.82
C ASP A 453 -9.20 -31.02 -15.19
N SER A 454 -10.13 -31.61 -15.97
CA SER A 454 -10.57 -31.06 -17.26
C SER A 454 -11.31 -29.72 -17.11
N LEU A 455 -12.30 -29.65 -16.22
CA LEU A 455 -13.02 -28.40 -15.92
C LEU A 455 -12.11 -27.34 -15.28
N GLY A 456 -11.06 -27.76 -14.57
CA GLY A 456 -10.00 -26.91 -14.03
C GLY A 456 -9.14 -26.27 -15.12
N ARG A 457 -8.83 -27.00 -16.21
CA ARG A 457 -8.11 -26.48 -17.39
C ARG A 457 -8.96 -25.51 -18.22
N GLU A 458 -10.26 -25.77 -18.35
CA GLU A 458 -11.19 -24.87 -19.07
C GLU A 458 -11.56 -23.62 -18.25
N GLY A 459 -11.21 -23.58 -16.96
CA GLY A 459 -11.49 -22.44 -16.06
C GLY A 459 -12.97 -22.29 -15.70
N LEU A 460 -13.78 -23.33 -15.95
CA LEU A 460 -15.23 -23.32 -15.76
C LEU A 460 -15.66 -23.66 -14.33
N VAL A 461 -14.85 -24.40 -13.58
CA VAL A 461 -15.03 -24.54 -12.12
C VAL A 461 -14.48 -23.28 -11.45
N GLN A 462 -15.39 -22.32 -11.22
CA GLN A 462 -15.28 -21.40 -10.10
C GLN A 462 -16.13 -21.96 -8.96
N SER A 463 -15.47 -22.55 -7.96
CA SER A 463 -16.14 -22.86 -6.70
C SER A 463 -16.58 -21.54 -6.03
N ASN A 464 -17.87 -21.23 -6.11
CA ASN A 464 -18.47 -19.98 -5.60
C ASN A 464 -18.49 -19.86 -4.06
N HIS A 465 -17.88 -20.82 -3.36
CA HIS A 465 -17.70 -20.85 -1.91
C HIS A 465 -16.28 -20.38 -1.57
N GLU A 466 -16.15 -19.19 -0.99
CA GLU A 466 -14.92 -18.83 -0.26
C GLU A 466 -15.01 -19.50 1.12
N ASP A 467 -14.23 -20.56 1.35
CA ASP A 467 -14.12 -21.19 2.67
C ASP A 467 -13.20 -20.34 3.57
N VAL A 468 -13.76 -19.90 4.70
CA VAL A 468 -13.04 -19.08 5.68
C VAL A 468 -11.86 -19.84 6.31
N SER A 469 -12.00 -21.15 6.53
CA SER A 469 -10.94 -21.98 7.12
C SER A 469 -9.74 -22.11 6.17
N GLU A 470 -9.99 -22.24 4.87
CA GLU A 470 -8.95 -22.32 3.85
C GLU A 470 -8.33 -20.95 3.56
N LEU A 471 -9.11 -19.86 3.66
CA LEU A 471 -8.58 -18.50 3.62
C LEU A 471 -7.59 -18.27 4.77
N VAL A 472 -7.97 -18.66 6.00
CA VAL A 472 -7.08 -18.62 7.17
C VAL A 472 -5.82 -19.43 6.89
N ALA A 473 -5.95 -20.71 6.53
CA ALA A 473 -4.80 -21.59 6.24
C ALA A 473 -3.87 -21.02 5.13
N THR A 474 -4.44 -20.39 4.11
CA THR A 474 -3.70 -19.72 3.02
C THR A 474 -2.92 -18.50 3.51
N TRP A 475 -3.45 -17.77 4.48
CA TRP A 475 -2.75 -16.68 5.17
C TRP A 475 -1.79 -17.18 6.26
N SER A 476 -1.89 -18.45 6.69
CA SER A 476 -1.00 -19.15 7.64
C SER A 476 0.12 -20.07 7.07
N SER A 477 0.78 -19.88 5.92
CA SER A 477 0.81 -18.82 4.92
C SER A 477 1.91 -17.77 5.14
N VAL A 478 1.54 -16.49 5.12
CA VAL A 478 2.39 -15.28 5.27
C VAL A 478 2.56 -14.85 6.72
N LEU A 479 1.53 -15.12 7.52
CA LEU A 479 1.39 -14.75 8.92
C LEU A 479 1.41 -16.03 9.78
N ASP A 480 1.50 -15.86 11.08
CA ASP A 480 1.13 -16.87 12.05
C ASP A 480 -0.28 -16.51 12.54
N VAL A 481 -1.29 -17.34 12.20
CA VAL A 481 -2.69 -16.97 12.42
C VAL A 481 -3.32 -17.91 13.45
N SER A 482 -3.68 -17.33 14.59
CA SER A 482 -4.55 -17.98 15.58
C SER A 482 -6.01 -17.65 15.26
N SER A 483 -6.89 -18.65 15.17
CA SER A 483 -8.30 -18.45 14.81
C SER A 483 -9.27 -19.14 15.76
N GLU A 484 -10.21 -18.37 16.30
CA GLU A 484 -11.34 -18.85 17.11
C GLU A 484 -12.64 -18.59 16.35
N ILE A 485 -13.37 -19.64 16.00
CA ILE A 485 -14.70 -19.55 15.34
C ILE A 485 -15.68 -20.27 16.25
N SER A 486 -16.71 -19.55 16.73
CA SER A 486 -17.73 -20.18 17.58
C SER A 486 -18.60 -21.15 16.77
N GLU A 487 -19.14 -22.19 17.40
CA GLU A 487 -20.03 -23.16 16.74
C GLU A 487 -21.23 -22.47 16.07
N ALA A 488 -21.83 -21.48 16.74
CA ALA A 488 -22.91 -20.67 16.18
C ALA A 488 -22.47 -19.90 14.92
N ALA A 489 -21.23 -19.38 14.88
CA ALA A 489 -20.71 -18.73 13.69
C ALA A 489 -20.43 -19.71 12.55
N ALA A 490 -20.00 -20.94 12.86
CA ALA A 490 -19.75 -21.98 11.86
C ALA A 490 -21.03 -22.39 11.10
N VAL A 491 -22.18 -22.42 11.78
CA VAL A 491 -23.49 -22.68 11.15
C VAL A 491 -23.85 -21.57 10.14
N GLU A 492 -23.74 -20.30 10.55
CA GLU A 492 -24.07 -19.13 9.70
C GLU A 492 -23.11 -18.95 8.51
N LEU A 493 -21.84 -19.37 8.67
CA LEU A 493 -20.86 -19.41 7.58
C LEU A 493 -21.20 -20.45 6.49
N GLY A 494 -22.17 -21.33 6.73
CA GLY A 494 -22.74 -22.22 5.72
C GLY A 494 -23.43 -21.48 4.56
N ASP A 495 -23.90 -20.24 4.74
CA ASP A 495 -24.42 -19.43 3.63
C ASP A 495 -23.25 -18.85 2.80
N PRO A 496 -23.11 -19.23 1.50
CA PRO A 496 -22.07 -18.68 0.64
C PRO A 496 -22.12 -17.14 0.47
N ALA A 497 -23.28 -16.50 0.66
CA ALA A 497 -23.40 -15.05 0.65
C ALA A 497 -22.87 -14.39 1.92
N ILE A 498 -22.97 -15.05 3.08
CA ILE A 498 -22.36 -14.60 4.35
C ILE A 498 -20.85 -14.87 4.32
N SER A 499 -20.43 -16.08 3.93
CA SER A 499 -19.02 -16.47 3.90
C SER A 499 -18.17 -15.52 3.04
N ARG A 500 -18.63 -15.14 1.84
CA ARG A 500 -17.92 -14.15 0.99
C ARG A 500 -17.80 -12.75 1.60
N ARG A 501 -18.77 -12.33 2.44
CA ARG A 501 -18.68 -11.06 3.18
C ARG A 501 -17.60 -11.17 4.27
N VAL A 502 -17.63 -12.25 5.05
CA VAL A 502 -16.66 -12.53 6.11
C VAL A 502 -15.24 -12.70 5.56
N ALA A 503 -15.05 -13.48 4.50
CA ALA A 503 -13.78 -13.65 3.79
C ALA A 503 -13.19 -12.30 3.30
N THR A 504 -14.06 -11.39 2.82
CA THR A 504 -13.65 -10.03 2.44
C THR A 504 -13.15 -9.21 3.63
N VAL A 505 -13.81 -9.31 4.80
CA VAL A 505 -13.37 -8.65 6.03
C VAL A 505 -12.04 -9.23 6.53
N ILE A 506 -11.93 -10.56 6.60
CA ILE A 506 -10.72 -11.26 7.06
C ILE A 506 -9.52 -10.89 6.20
N ASN A 507 -9.68 -10.91 4.88
CA ASN A 507 -8.62 -10.56 3.94
C ASN A 507 -8.19 -9.08 4.08
N GLU A 508 -9.11 -8.14 4.32
CA GLU A 508 -8.75 -6.75 4.64
C GLU A 508 -8.05 -6.62 6.01
N GLY A 509 -8.47 -7.40 7.02
CA GLY A 509 -7.82 -7.50 8.33
C GLY A 509 -6.37 -7.98 8.24
N PHE A 510 -6.13 -9.09 7.54
CA PHE A 510 -4.79 -9.66 7.35
C PHE A 510 -3.88 -8.78 6.48
N VAL A 511 -4.42 -8.15 5.43
CA VAL A 511 -3.70 -7.11 4.67
C VAL A 511 -3.34 -5.91 5.57
N ASN A 512 -4.21 -5.52 6.50
CA ASN A 512 -3.94 -4.44 7.44
C ASN A 512 -2.95 -4.81 8.55
N ALA A 513 -2.89 -6.08 8.98
CA ALA A 513 -1.80 -6.57 9.80
C ALA A 513 -0.46 -6.41 9.08
N VAL A 514 -0.27 -6.98 7.87
CA VAL A 514 0.97 -6.85 7.08
C VAL A 514 1.43 -5.39 6.88
N LYS A 515 0.48 -4.43 6.81
CA LYS A 515 0.79 -2.99 6.74
C LYS A 515 1.25 -2.37 8.07
N HIS A 516 0.68 -2.79 9.20
CA HIS A 516 0.68 -2.02 10.45
C HIS A 516 1.26 -2.75 11.66
N SER A 517 1.31 -4.09 11.66
CA SER A 517 2.10 -4.87 12.61
C SER A 517 3.56 -4.94 12.17
N GLU A 518 4.45 -5.05 13.17
CA GLU A 518 5.76 -5.70 12.96
C GLU A 518 5.71 -7.18 13.33
N ALA A 519 4.65 -7.59 14.04
CA ALA A 519 4.36 -8.96 14.36
C ALA A 519 4.02 -9.78 13.12
N LYS A 520 4.56 -11.01 13.09
CA LYS A 520 4.13 -12.08 12.20
C LYS A 520 2.77 -12.65 12.64
N GLU A 521 2.44 -12.51 13.93
CA GLU A 521 1.24 -13.06 14.56
C GLU A 521 0.01 -12.18 14.36
N VAL A 522 -1.11 -12.84 14.05
CA VAL A 522 -2.44 -12.25 13.89
C VAL A 522 -3.47 -13.18 14.50
N TRP A 523 -4.44 -12.61 15.21
CA TRP A 523 -5.57 -13.32 15.78
C TRP A 523 -6.84 -12.98 15.02
N LEU A 524 -7.71 -13.98 14.84
CA LEU A 524 -9.04 -13.88 14.25
C LEU A 524 -10.05 -14.47 15.22
N SER A 525 -11.10 -13.73 15.56
CA SER A 525 -12.28 -14.29 16.25
C SER A 525 -13.55 -14.03 15.44
N ILE A 526 -14.40 -15.04 15.29
CA ILE A 526 -15.72 -14.92 14.67
C ILE A 526 -16.78 -15.44 15.65
N GLY A 527 -17.64 -14.54 16.11
CA GLY A 527 -18.77 -14.84 16.99
C GLY A 527 -20.09 -14.31 16.43
N VAL A 528 -21.22 -14.77 16.98
CA VAL A 528 -22.55 -14.18 16.72
C VAL A 528 -22.85 -13.20 17.85
N GLU A 529 -23.00 -11.91 17.53
CA GLU A 529 -23.38 -10.84 18.47
C GLU A 529 -24.49 -9.99 17.82
N ASP A 530 -25.57 -9.68 18.56
CA ASP A 530 -26.69 -8.81 18.14
C ASP A 530 -27.31 -9.10 16.75
N GLY A 531 -27.36 -10.37 16.32
CA GLY A 531 -27.93 -10.77 15.02
C GLY A 531 -26.98 -10.55 13.83
N ALA A 532 -25.68 -10.36 14.09
CA ALA A 532 -24.61 -10.27 13.11
C ALA A 532 -23.47 -11.25 13.44
N LEU A 533 -22.71 -11.67 12.43
CA LEU A 533 -21.37 -12.23 12.65
C LEU A 533 -20.40 -11.10 12.94
N LEU A 534 -19.87 -11.06 14.15
CA LEU A 534 -18.85 -10.09 14.51
C LEU A 534 -17.47 -10.68 14.24
N VAL A 535 -16.85 -10.17 13.19
CA VAL A 535 -15.51 -10.56 12.75
C VAL A 535 -14.51 -9.59 13.38
N ARG A 536 -13.63 -10.09 14.26
CA ARG A 536 -12.51 -9.32 14.82
C ARG A 536 -11.20 -9.89 14.30
N THR A 537 -10.30 -9.02 13.86
CA THR A 537 -8.90 -9.37 13.59
C THR A 537 -8.01 -8.43 14.38
N TRP A 538 -6.96 -8.95 15.02
CA TRP A 538 -6.00 -8.12 15.73
C TRP A 538 -4.56 -8.62 15.60
N SER A 539 -3.61 -7.73 15.82
CA SER A 539 -2.17 -8.00 15.67
C SER A 539 -1.36 -7.04 16.54
N ILE A 540 -0.20 -7.48 17.05
CA ILE A 540 0.69 -6.60 17.83
C ILE A 540 1.31 -5.56 16.88
N GLY A 541 1.03 -4.30 17.14
CA GLY A 541 1.39 -3.18 16.31
C GLY A 541 0.82 -1.87 16.84
N VAL A 542 1.35 -0.76 16.31
CA VAL A 542 0.88 0.57 16.70
C VAL A 542 0.21 1.20 15.49
N ILE A 543 -1.07 1.55 15.60
CA ILE A 543 -1.69 2.51 14.69
C ILE A 543 -0.88 3.81 14.83
N GLU A 544 -0.04 4.15 13.84
CA GLU A 544 0.83 5.34 13.90
C GLU A 544 0.06 6.67 14.15
N LYS A 545 -1.26 6.64 13.95
CA LYS A 545 -2.23 7.71 14.17
C LYS A 545 -2.74 7.65 15.62
N ALA A 546 -2.56 8.75 16.35
CA ALA A 546 -3.22 9.00 17.63
C ALA A 546 -4.75 8.77 17.52
N PRO A 547 -5.45 8.39 18.61
CA PRO A 547 -6.78 7.80 18.55
C PRO A 547 -7.76 8.68 17.75
N LEU A 548 -8.22 8.10 16.65
CA LEU A 548 -9.35 8.59 15.88
C LEU A 548 -10.56 8.61 16.82
N GLU A 549 -11.23 9.77 16.94
CA GLU A 549 -12.45 9.89 17.73
C GLU A 549 -13.46 8.79 17.34
N PRO A 550 -14.23 8.23 18.29
CA PRO A 550 -15.23 7.21 18.01
C PRO A 550 -16.14 7.63 16.84
N GLY A 551 -16.18 6.82 15.78
CA GLY A 551 -16.94 7.09 14.56
C GLY A 551 -16.18 7.80 13.42
N SER A 552 -14.91 8.20 13.61
CA SER A 552 -14.12 8.79 12.52
C SER A 552 -13.51 7.73 11.57
N ALA A 553 -14.37 7.15 10.73
CA ALA A 553 -14.03 6.11 9.76
C ALA A 553 -12.76 6.43 8.95
N SER A 554 -11.68 5.69 9.21
CA SER A 554 -10.48 5.72 8.37
C SER A 554 -10.81 5.20 6.97
N ARG A 555 -10.19 5.81 5.95
CA ARG A 555 -10.43 5.47 4.53
C ARG A 555 -10.25 3.96 4.31
N GLY A 556 -11.31 3.29 3.87
CA GLY A 556 -11.37 1.84 3.66
C GLY A 556 -12.48 1.19 4.48
N ILE A 557 -12.57 1.52 5.77
CA ILE A 557 -13.42 0.78 6.73
C ILE A 557 -14.92 0.90 6.44
N GLY A 558 -15.40 2.09 6.07
CA GLY A 558 -16.80 2.29 5.65
C GLY A 558 -17.18 1.62 4.32
N ALA A 559 -16.31 0.78 3.74
CA ALA A 559 -16.67 -0.13 2.64
C ALA A 559 -16.87 -1.59 3.12
N LEU A 560 -16.56 -1.90 4.39
CA LEU A 560 -16.73 -3.22 5.00
C LEU A 560 -18.13 -3.42 5.61
N GLY A 561 -18.85 -2.34 5.92
CA GLY A 561 -20.18 -2.34 6.50
C GLY A 561 -20.42 -1.13 7.42
N ASP A 562 -21.68 -0.89 7.77
CA ASP A 562 -22.02 0.02 8.86
C ASP A 562 -21.60 -0.61 10.20
N GLY A 563 -21.08 0.20 11.13
CA GLY A 563 -20.55 -0.29 12.43
C GLY A 563 -19.08 -0.77 12.41
N ALA A 564 -18.46 -0.94 11.24
CA ALA A 564 -17.05 -1.33 11.12
C ALA A 564 -16.10 -0.32 11.80
N ARG A 565 -15.20 -0.80 12.67
CA ARG A 565 -14.31 0.03 13.50
C ARG A 565 -12.88 -0.52 13.55
N ILE A 566 -11.88 0.38 13.58
CA ILE A 566 -10.50 0.05 13.94
C ILE A 566 -10.08 0.87 15.16
N PHE A 567 -9.41 0.24 16.12
CA PHE A 567 -8.96 0.89 17.34
C PHE A 567 -7.66 0.26 17.87
N GLN A 568 -6.97 1.00 18.73
CA GLN A 568 -5.80 0.51 19.46
C GLN A 568 -6.26 -0.02 20.83
N ARG A 569 -5.86 -1.24 21.20
CA ARG A 569 -6.03 -1.81 22.54
C ARG A 569 -4.64 -2.16 23.07
N GLY A 570 -4.10 -1.34 23.95
CA GLY A 570 -2.70 -1.50 24.39
C GLY A 570 -1.73 -1.40 23.20
N ASP A 571 -0.94 -2.44 22.98
CA ASP A 571 -0.05 -2.65 21.84
C ASP A 571 -0.68 -3.47 20.69
N GLU A 572 -1.99 -3.72 20.73
CA GLU A 572 -2.74 -4.38 19.66
C GLU A 572 -3.49 -3.39 18.74
N VAL A 573 -3.45 -3.64 17.43
CA VAL A 573 -4.34 -3.03 16.44
C VAL A 573 -5.52 -3.95 16.21
N VAL A 574 -6.73 -3.53 16.57
CA VAL A 574 -7.97 -4.32 16.42
C VAL A 574 -8.85 -3.73 15.32
N LEU A 575 -9.20 -4.55 14.31
CA LEU A 575 -10.27 -4.30 13.35
C LEU A 575 -11.47 -5.16 13.70
N GLU A 576 -12.64 -4.56 13.88
CA GLU A 576 -13.90 -5.25 14.16
C GLU A 576 -14.97 -4.83 13.15
N VAL A 577 -15.69 -5.80 12.58
CA VAL A 577 -16.76 -5.57 11.60
C VAL A 577 -17.97 -6.47 11.90
N PRO A 578 -19.16 -5.91 12.17
CA PRO A 578 -20.40 -6.67 12.18
C PRO A 578 -20.86 -6.96 10.76
N VAL A 579 -21.08 -8.23 10.43
CA VAL A 579 -21.64 -8.70 9.17
C VAL A 579 -23.07 -9.16 9.44
N PRO A 580 -24.12 -8.45 8.97
CA PRO A 580 -25.50 -8.80 9.27
C PRO A 580 -25.86 -10.17 8.67
N LEU A 581 -26.57 -10.98 9.46
CA LEU A 581 -27.05 -12.31 9.06
C LEU A 581 -28.22 -12.20 8.06
N SER A 582 -29.16 -11.29 8.31
CA SER A 582 -30.32 -11.08 7.44
C SER A 582 -29.98 -10.23 6.22
N THR A 583 -30.43 -10.67 5.04
CA THR A 583 -30.38 -9.94 3.76
C THR A 583 -31.44 -8.83 3.70
N GLY A 584 -31.40 -7.93 4.68
CA GLY A 584 -32.27 -6.76 4.76
C GLY A 584 -32.12 -5.85 3.55
N LEU A 585 -33.20 -5.74 2.77
CA LEU A 585 -33.35 -4.86 1.61
C LEU A 585 -33.30 -3.36 2.00
N THR A 586 -32.10 -2.82 2.29
CA THR A 586 -31.91 -1.36 2.45
C THR A 586 -30.46 -0.87 2.23
N ALA A 587 -29.85 -1.24 1.11
CA ALA A 587 -28.72 -0.48 0.58
C ALA A 587 -29.11 0.17 -0.76
N PRO A 588 -29.20 1.52 -0.87
CA PRO A 588 -29.38 2.15 -2.16
C PRO A 588 -28.11 1.90 -2.98
N VAL A 589 -28.23 1.07 -4.02
CA VAL A 589 -27.16 0.82 -4.99
C VAL A 589 -26.72 2.18 -5.53
N ARG A 590 -25.56 2.66 -5.08
CA ARG A 590 -24.84 3.74 -5.75
C ARG A 590 -24.27 3.18 -7.04
N THR A 591 -25.13 3.10 -8.05
CA THR A 591 -24.73 3.00 -9.45
C THR A 591 -23.69 4.08 -9.72
N LEU A 592 -22.44 3.65 -9.81
CA LEU A 592 -21.38 4.41 -10.45
C LEU A 592 -21.78 4.56 -11.90
N ALA A 593 -22.53 5.61 -12.21
CA ALA A 593 -22.99 5.90 -13.55
C ALA A 593 -21.77 5.90 -14.50
N PRO A 594 -21.82 5.15 -15.61
CA PRO A 594 -20.72 5.13 -16.55
C PRO A 594 -20.48 6.55 -17.04
N ARG A 595 -19.25 7.02 -16.83
CA ARG A 595 -18.86 8.39 -17.14
C ARG A 595 -18.96 8.56 -18.66
N ARG A 596 -19.97 9.31 -19.13
CA ARG A 596 -20.21 9.58 -20.57
C ARG A 596 -18.90 9.94 -21.27
N GLY A 597 -18.38 9.00 -22.07
CA GLY A 597 -17.37 9.27 -23.08
C GLY A 597 -18.05 9.95 -24.26
N SER A 598 -18.03 11.27 -24.30
CA SER A 598 -18.61 12.04 -25.40
C SER A 598 -17.68 12.03 -26.62
N GLY A 599 -18.10 11.34 -27.67
CA GLY A 599 -17.73 11.63 -29.06
C GLY A 599 -16.42 11.02 -29.57
N LEU A 600 -16.56 9.99 -30.41
CA LEU A 600 -16.07 9.97 -31.82
C LEU A 600 -16.37 8.62 -32.48
N PHE A 601 -17.65 8.37 -32.81
CA PHE A 601 -17.99 7.34 -33.79
C PHE A 601 -17.98 7.98 -35.18
N ARG A 602 -16.94 7.69 -35.97
CA ARG A 602 -16.84 8.10 -37.36
C ARG A 602 -17.69 7.13 -38.20
N LYS A 603 -18.70 7.65 -38.90
CA LYS A 603 -19.53 6.87 -39.85
C LYS A 603 -18.62 6.17 -40.87
N ALA A 604 -18.78 4.86 -40.99
CA ALA A 604 -18.43 4.11 -42.20
C ALA A 604 -19.75 3.65 -42.82
N SER A 605 -20.06 4.15 -44.02
CA SER A 605 -21.20 3.66 -44.81
C SER A 605 -20.72 2.51 -45.69
N PRO A 606 -21.44 1.38 -45.75
CA PRO A 606 -21.27 0.40 -46.82
C PRO A 606 -22.22 0.75 -47.98
N HIS A 607 -21.69 0.89 -49.19
CA HIS A 607 -22.43 0.55 -50.41
C HIS A 607 -21.46 0.18 -51.54
N SER A 608 -21.63 -1.04 -52.03
CA SER A 608 -21.05 -1.56 -53.26
C SER A 608 -21.87 -1.11 -54.47
N HIS A 609 -21.22 -0.60 -55.53
CA HIS A 609 -21.14 -1.28 -56.84
C HIS A 609 -20.62 -0.38 -57.97
N ALA A 610 -19.90 -1.03 -58.89
CA ALA A 610 -19.71 -0.73 -60.32
C ALA A 610 -18.98 0.58 -60.72
N GLY A 611 -17.97 0.41 -61.57
CA GLY A 611 -17.08 1.44 -62.11
C GLY A 611 -15.72 0.83 -62.39
#